data_AF-A0A3D6D7Z1-F1
#
_entry.id   AF-A0A3D6D7Z1-F1
#
_cell.length_a   1.000
_cell.length_b   1.000
_cell.length_c   1.000
_cell.angle_alpha   90.00
_cell.angle_beta   90.00
_cell.angle_gamma   90.00
#
_symmetry.space_group_name_H-M   'P 1'
#
loop_
_entity.id
_entity.type
_entity.pdbx_description
1 polymer ?
#
loop_
_entity_poly.entity_id
_entity_poly.type
_entity_poly.pdbx_seq_one_letter_code
_entity_poly.pdbx_strand_id
1 'polypeptide(L)'
;MISRYESSVCFISFRALILFLFSFLTCEGTGKLQNSEQWEEAIVAFESQDRKSPPSSGGVLFIGSSSIRKWDSLSEDFPNKNVINRGFGGSKIPDSIHFFERIVQPYKPSV
;
A
#
# COMPACT_ATOMS: atom_id res chain seq x y z
N MET A 1 -15.20 -6.23 -65.28
CA MET A 1 -14.60 -5.21 -64.40
C MET A 1 -14.88 -5.57 -62.93
N ILE A 2 -14.40 -6.74 -62.44
CA ILE A 2 -14.70 -7.26 -61.08
C ILE A 2 -13.43 -7.83 -60.38
N SER A 3 -12.27 -7.83 -61.04
CA SER A 3 -11.07 -8.55 -60.54
C SER A 3 -10.12 -7.74 -59.63
N ARG A 4 -10.37 -6.45 -59.38
CA ARG A 4 -9.48 -5.60 -58.56
C ARG A 4 -9.95 -5.36 -57.12
N TYR A 5 -11.16 -5.83 -56.76
CA TYR A 5 -11.76 -5.57 -55.44
C TYR A 5 -11.37 -6.63 -54.39
N GLU A 6 -11.28 -7.91 -54.80
CA GLU A 6 -10.94 -9.04 -53.93
C GLU A 6 -9.55 -8.93 -53.28
N SER A 7 -8.55 -8.42 -54.01
CA SER A 7 -7.18 -8.29 -53.51
C SER A 7 -7.06 -7.22 -52.41
N SER A 8 -7.79 -6.11 -52.52
CA SER A 8 -7.72 -5.00 -51.57
C SER A 8 -8.42 -5.32 -50.24
N VAL A 9 -9.47 -6.14 -50.25
CA VAL A 9 -10.22 -6.53 -49.05
C VAL A 9 -9.42 -7.51 -48.17
N CYS A 10 -8.59 -8.37 -48.77
CA CYS A 10 -7.70 -9.29 -48.05
C CYS A 10 -6.60 -8.57 -47.26
N PHE A 11 -6.00 -7.50 -47.81
CA PHE A 11 -4.94 -6.73 -47.13
C PHE A 11 -5.46 -5.85 -45.99
N ILE A 12 -6.70 -5.36 -46.08
CA ILE A 12 -7.35 -4.55 -45.04
C ILE A 12 -7.71 -5.44 -43.83
N SER A 13 -8.17 -6.67 -44.09
CA SER A 13 -8.50 -7.64 -43.03
C SER A 13 -7.28 -8.09 -42.23
N PHE A 14 -6.12 -8.28 -42.88
CA PHE A 14 -4.88 -8.67 -42.21
C PHE A 14 -4.30 -7.54 -41.33
N ARG A 15 -4.42 -6.29 -41.78
CA ARG A 15 -4.00 -5.10 -41.01
C ARG A 15 -4.89 -4.82 -39.81
N ALA A 16 -6.20 -5.02 -39.94
CA ALA A 16 -7.14 -4.87 -38.83
C ALA A 16 -6.93 -5.95 -37.75
N LEU A 17 -6.61 -7.19 -38.14
CA LEU A 17 -6.36 -8.29 -37.20
C LEU A 17 -5.05 -8.10 -36.39
N ILE A 18 -4.00 -7.59 -37.03
CA ILE A 18 -2.71 -7.30 -36.35
C ILE A 18 -2.85 -6.14 -35.36
N LEU A 19 -3.63 -5.11 -35.69
CA LEU A 19 -3.92 -3.99 -34.77
C LEU A 19 -4.84 -4.41 -33.61
N PHE A 20 -5.74 -5.37 -33.83
CA PHE A 20 -6.63 -5.90 -32.78
C PHE A 20 -5.89 -6.82 -31.78
N LEU A 21 -4.90 -7.59 -32.25
CA LEU A 21 -4.00 -8.39 -31.40
C LEU A 21 -3.02 -7.53 -30.59
N PHE A 22 -2.58 -6.39 -31.13
CA PHE A 22 -1.69 -5.45 -30.42
C PHE A 22 -2.36 -4.77 -29.22
N SER A 23 -3.68 -4.51 -29.29
CA SER A 23 -4.44 -3.87 -28.21
C SER A 23 -4.63 -4.75 -26.96
N PHE A 24 -4.45 -6.07 -27.06
CA PHE A 24 -4.56 -6.97 -25.91
C PHE A 24 -3.23 -7.14 -25.14
N LEU A 25 -2.10 -6.69 -25.68
CA LEU A 25 -0.78 -6.96 -25.09
C LEU A 25 -0.31 -5.89 -24.08
N THR A 26 -0.98 -4.74 -23.98
CA THR A 26 -0.62 -3.70 -23.00
C THR A 26 -1.49 -3.79 -21.75
N CYS A 27 -1.32 -4.85 -20.96
CA CYS A 27 -1.62 -4.78 -19.53
C CYS A 27 -0.42 -4.13 -18.85
N GLU A 28 -0.28 -2.80 -18.97
CA GLU A 28 0.72 -2.07 -18.20
C GLU A 28 0.28 -2.02 -16.74
N GLY A 29 0.75 -2.99 -15.95
CA GLY A 29 0.78 -2.91 -14.51
C GLY A 29 1.71 -1.79 -14.08
N THR A 30 1.20 -0.55 -14.03
CA THR A 30 1.96 0.59 -13.49
C THR A 30 2.14 0.39 -11.98
N GLY A 31 3.24 -0.24 -11.60
CA GLY A 31 3.73 -0.22 -10.23
C GLY A 31 4.12 1.21 -9.86
N LYS A 32 3.14 2.05 -9.48
CA LYS A 32 3.43 3.35 -8.87
C LYS A 32 4.30 3.11 -7.64
N LEU A 33 5.54 3.59 -7.68
CA LEU A 33 6.39 3.74 -6.50
C LEU A 33 5.52 4.45 -5.44
N GLN A 34 5.16 3.72 -4.38
CA GLN A 34 4.34 4.30 -3.31
C GLN A 34 5.19 5.39 -2.64
N ASN A 35 4.69 6.62 -2.61
CA ASN A 35 5.32 7.69 -1.86
C ASN A 35 4.92 7.56 -0.39
N SER A 36 5.76 6.88 0.38
CA SER A 36 5.54 6.71 1.83
C SER A 36 5.70 8.02 2.60
N GLU A 37 6.40 9.03 2.06
CA GLU A 37 6.63 10.34 2.71
C GLU A 37 5.32 11.11 2.97
N GLN A 38 4.24 10.80 2.26
CA GLN A 38 2.92 11.39 2.53
C GLN A 38 2.43 11.11 3.97
N TRP A 39 3.00 10.10 4.65
CA TRP A 39 2.65 9.72 6.01
C TRP A 39 3.60 10.33 7.07
N GLU A 40 4.59 11.12 6.68
CA GLU A 40 5.60 11.67 7.60
C GLU A 40 4.98 12.43 8.78
N GLU A 41 3.92 13.21 8.54
CA GLU A 41 3.21 13.92 9.60
C GLU A 41 2.64 12.98 10.68
N ALA A 42 2.16 11.81 10.28
CA ALA A 42 1.66 10.81 11.20
C ALA A 42 2.80 10.19 12.03
N ILE A 43 3.96 9.94 11.40
CA ILE A 43 5.14 9.40 12.07
C ILE A 43 5.68 10.40 13.10
N VAL A 44 5.80 11.67 12.72
CA VAL A 44 6.23 12.75 13.63
C VAL A 44 5.25 12.92 14.79
N ALA A 45 3.96 12.72 14.57
CA ALA A 45 2.96 12.72 15.65
C ALA A 45 3.20 11.59 16.65
N PHE A 46 3.49 10.37 16.18
CA PHE A 46 3.86 9.25 17.06
C PHE A 46 5.13 9.54 17.85
N GLU A 47 6.19 10.01 17.19
CA GLU A 47 7.44 10.37 17.87
C GLU A 47 7.22 11.46 18.94
N SER A 48 6.36 12.43 18.64
CA SER A 48 6.00 13.48 19.58
C SER A 48 5.20 12.95 20.76
N GLN A 49 4.34 11.96 20.55
CA GLN A 49 3.62 11.27 21.61
C GLN A 49 4.57 10.46 22.48
N ASP A 50 5.51 9.73 21.87
CA ASP A 50 6.50 8.92 22.58
C ASP A 50 7.44 9.76 23.44
N ARG A 51 7.82 10.95 22.94
CA ARG A 51 8.60 11.91 23.74
C ARG A 51 7.87 12.36 25.00
N LYS A 52 6.54 12.49 24.96
CA LYS A 52 5.73 12.91 26.11
C LYS A 52 5.42 11.74 27.05
N SER A 53 5.17 10.56 26.49
CA SER A 53 4.83 9.35 27.23
C SER A 53 5.57 8.18 26.58
N PRO A 54 6.78 7.86 27.06
CA PRO A 54 7.58 6.80 26.49
C PRO A 54 6.85 5.47 26.62
N PRO A 55 6.59 4.76 25.50
CA PRO A 55 5.96 3.46 25.56
C PRO A 55 6.87 2.43 26.23
N SER A 56 6.27 1.55 27.00
CA SER A 56 6.97 0.44 27.66
C SER A 56 7.43 -0.60 26.65
N SER A 57 8.68 -1.02 26.77
CA SER A 57 9.27 -2.04 25.92
C SER A 57 8.59 -3.41 26.09
N GLY A 58 8.53 -4.20 25.01
CA GLY A 58 8.06 -5.60 25.08
C GLY A 58 6.54 -5.77 25.00
N GLY A 59 5.80 -4.74 24.56
CA GLY A 59 4.35 -4.81 24.31
C GLY A 59 3.97 -5.49 22.99
N VAL A 60 2.67 -5.45 22.68
CA VAL A 60 2.10 -5.87 21.40
C VAL A 60 1.85 -4.63 20.55
N LEU A 61 2.48 -4.58 19.38
CA LEU A 61 2.41 -3.41 18.50
C LEU A 61 1.49 -3.69 17.31
N PHE A 62 0.47 -2.87 17.15
CA PHE A 62 -0.44 -2.94 16.00
C PHE A 62 -0.07 -1.86 14.99
N ILE A 63 0.39 -2.30 13.81
CA ILE A 63 0.68 -1.45 12.64
C ILE A 63 -0.28 -1.77 11.50
N GLY A 64 -0.61 -0.75 10.72
CA GLY A 64 -1.43 -0.92 9.52
C GLY A 64 -2.19 0.33 9.13
N SER A 65 -3.26 0.13 8.38
CA SER A 65 -4.04 1.19 7.76
C SER A 65 -5.15 1.71 8.67
N SER A 66 -6.20 2.31 8.07
CA SER A 66 -7.32 2.90 8.79
C SER A 66 -8.05 1.97 9.74
N SER A 67 -8.06 0.66 9.48
CA SER A 67 -8.71 -0.31 10.38
C SER A 67 -8.00 -0.41 11.72
N ILE A 68 -6.66 -0.42 11.71
CA ILE A 68 -5.87 -0.39 12.93
C ILE A 68 -5.96 0.99 13.58
N ARG A 69 -5.79 2.06 12.80
CA ARG A 69 -5.84 3.44 13.31
C ARG A 69 -7.12 3.77 14.09
N LYS A 70 -8.27 3.23 13.66
CA LYS A 70 -9.59 3.52 14.24
C LYS A 70 -10.01 2.50 15.31
N TRP A 71 -9.11 1.62 15.72
CA TRP A 71 -9.39 0.63 16.76
C TRP A 71 -9.24 1.28 18.14
N ASP A 72 -10.25 2.04 18.54
CA ASP A 72 -10.23 2.80 19.80
C ASP A 72 -10.40 1.91 21.04
N SER A 73 -11.09 0.77 20.91
CA SER A 73 -11.29 -0.23 21.98
C SER A 73 -10.10 -1.19 22.16
N LEU A 74 -8.96 -0.96 21.51
CA LEU A 74 -7.84 -1.92 21.48
C LEU A 74 -7.35 -2.30 22.90
N SER A 75 -7.31 -1.34 23.83
CA SER A 75 -6.94 -1.60 25.22
C SER A 75 -7.99 -2.39 25.99
N GLU A 76 -9.27 -2.27 25.63
CA GLU A 76 -10.38 -3.01 26.24
C GLU A 76 -10.44 -4.44 25.73
N ASP A 77 -10.12 -4.65 24.44
CA ASP A 77 -10.08 -5.97 23.80
C ASP A 77 -8.89 -6.81 24.28
N PHE A 78 -7.82 -6.15 24.76
CA PHE A 78 -6.61 -6.78 25.28
C PHE A 78 -6.24 -6.28 26.69
N PRO A 79 -7.08 -6.51 27.72
CA PRO A 79 -6.95 -5.87 29.03
C PRO A 79 -5.70 -6.27 29.81
N ASN A 80 -5.10 -7.43 29.47
CA ASN A 80 -3.92 -7.98 30.14
C ASN A 80 -2.64 -7.82 29.32
N LYS A 81 -2.67 -7.02 28.24
CA LYS A 81 -1.51 -6.79 27.38
C LYS A 81 -1.25 -5.30 27.27
N ASN A 82 0.03 -4.95 27.25
CA ASN A 82 0.45 -3.62 26.88
C ASN A 82 0.36 -3.50 25.35
N VAL A 83 -0.73 -2.92 24.87
CA VAL A 83 -1.00 -2.75 23.44
C VAL A 83 -0.67 -1.33 22.99
N ILE A 84 -0.07 -1.21 21.81
CA ILE A 84 0.29 0.08 21.21
C ILE A 84 -0.31 0.13 19.82
N ASN A 85 -1.09 1.18 19.54
CA ASN A 85 -1.64 1.45 18.21
C ASN A 85 -0.74 2.42 17.45
N ARG A 86 -0.18 1.96 16.31
CA ARG A 86 0.59 2.76 15.35
C ARG A 86 0.02 2.63 13.95
N GLY A 87 -1.32 2.54 13.84
CA GLY A 87 -2.01 2.59 12.56
C GLY A 87 -2.05 4.01 12.00
N PHE A 88 -1.73 4.18 10.73
CA PHE A 88 -1.84 5.45 10.00
C PHE A 88 -2.67 5.24 8.73
N GLY A 89 -3.50 6.24 8.36
CA GLY A 89 -4.57 6.06 7.36
C GLY A 89 -4.02 5.61 6.00
N GLY A 90 -4.81 4.90 5.19
CA GLY A 90 -4.48 4.60 3.78
C GLY A 90 -3.18 3.83 3.50
N SER A 91 -2.41 3.48 4.53
CA SER A 91 -1.09 2.89 4.41
C SER A 91 -1.16 1.45 3.92
N LYS A 92 -0.09 1.04 3.25
CA LYS A 92 0.15 -0.33 2.81
C LYS A 92 1.38 -0.88 3.54
N ILE A 93 1.58 -2.19 3.42
CA ILE A 93 2.76 -2.88 3.99
C ILE A 93 4.08 -2.17 3.64
N PRO A 94 4.33 -1.72 2.38
CA PRO A 94 5.56 -1.00 2.06
C PRO A 94 5.77 0.28 2.87
N ASP A 95 4.70 1.00 3.22
CA ASP A 95 4.80 2.21 4.03
C ASP A 95 5.21 1.87 5.47
N SER A 96 4.66 0.79 6.03
CA SER A 96 5.07 0.31 7.35
C SER A 96 6.52 -0.17 7.38
N ILE A 97 6.99 -0.81 6.31
CA ILE A 97 8.40 -1.21 6.17
C ILE A 97 9.29 0.02 6.05
N HIS A 98 8.89 1.02 5.25
CA HIS A 98 9.65 2.24 5.06
C HIS A 98 9.93 2.97 6.39
N PHE A 99 8.96 2.97 7.31
CA PHE A 99 9.10 3.62 8.62
C PHE A 99 9.50 2.66 9.76
N PHE A 100 9.87 1.41 9.47
CA PHE A 100 10.08 0.38 10.49
C PHE A 100 11.00 0.81 11.64
N GLU A 101 12.13 1.42 11.32
CA GLU A 101 13.13 1.89 12.31
C GLU A 101 12.54 2.97 13.26
N ARG A 102 11.50 3.69 12.83
CA ARG A 102 10.89 4.79 13.58
C ARG A 102 9.65 4.36 14.36
N ILE A 103 8.84 3.45 13.81
CA ILE A 103 7.55 3.06 14.41
C ILE A 103 7.49 1.63 14.94
N VAL A 104 8.54 0.82 14.76
CA VAL A 104 8.58 -0.55 15.30
C VAL A 104 9.77 -0.74 16.23
N GLN A 105 10.97 -0.44 15.72
CA GLN A 105 12.22 -0.71 16.44
C GLN A 105 12.29 -0.08 17.85
N PRO A 106 11.83 1.16 18.10
CA PRO A 106 11.93 1.79 19.42
C PRO A 106 11.15 1.05 20.51
N TYR A 107 10.07 0.37 20.13
CA TYR A 107 9.15 -0.27 21.07
C TYR A 107 9.59 -1.68 21.46
N LYS A 108 10.53 -2.28 20.72
CA LYS A 108 11.00 -3.66 20.92
C LYS A 108 9.83 -4.61 21.23
N PRO A 109 8.84 -4.71 20.33
CA PRO A 109 7.64 -5.50 20.58
C PRO A 109 8.02 -6.95 20.83
N SER A 110 7.28 -7.63 21.71
CA SER A 110 7.43 -9.06 21.91
C SER A 110 6.71 -9.87 20.82
N VAL A 111 5.73 -9.25 20.16
CA VAL A 111 4.90 -9.81 19.09
C VAL A 111 4.54 -8.74 18.08
#